data_AF-A0A5E4KWJ2-F1
#
_entry.id   AF-A0A5E4KWJ2-F1
#
_cell.length_a   1.000
_cell.length_b   1.000
_cell.length_c   1.000
_cell.angle_alpha   90.00
_cell.angle_beta   90.00
_cell.angle_gamma   90.00
#
_symmetry.space_group_name_H-M   'P 1'
#
loop_
_entity.id
_entity.type
_entity.pdbx_description
1 polymer ?
#
loop_
_entity_poly.entity_id
_entity_poly.type
_entity_poly.pdbx_seq_one_letter_code
_entity_poly.pdbx_strand_id
1 'polypeptide(L)'
;MPKVCVDLSDKEYEILTELKNVDGVDGEKLRSLFRYYLYTIPALKSSYYALKRVENKKEIEEILEDVKAAYKNTEYPVEGWGEEKTKKLIDELVELNVLTKADETRSIPKGKFRGLFKKLLHDIATENKDMDEYVAGYFAIIQLLMEFGVGTLDKEKIRDATMLINDGWLFVYPKVMKEAREFKRTKKLSMKLKHADKEIIER
;
A
#
# COMPACT_ATOMS: atom_id res chain seq x y z
N MET A 1 -13.35 -9.05 24.25
CA MET A 1 -11.97 -9.53 24.04
C MET A 1 -11.00 -8.48 24.56
N PRO A 2 -10.03 -8.83 25.41
CA PRO A 2 -9.02 -7.88 25.86
C PRO A 2 -8.17 -7.46 24.66
N LYS A 3 -8.00 -6.15 24.48
CA LYS A 3 -7.07 -5.55 23.52
C LYS A 3 -5.66 -5.83 24.03
N VAL A 4 -4.95 -6.75 23.40
CA VAL A 4 -3.48 -6.79 23.51
C VAL A 4 -2.96 -5.78 22.50
N CYS A 5 -3.11 -4.50 22.82
CA CYS A 5 -2.32 -3.43 22.22
C CYS A 5 -1.02 -3.41 23.01
N VAL A 6 -0.01 -4.15 22.55
CA VAL A 6 1.34 -3.91 23.07
C VAL A 6 1.86 -2.73 22.27
N ASP A 7 1.76 -1.54 22.87
CA ASP A 7 2.58 -0.43 22.44
C ASP A 7 4.02 -0.84 22.73
N LEU A 8 4.77 -1.13 21.67
CA LEU A 8 6.17 -1.49 21.78
C LEU A 8 6.89 -0.31 22.43
N SER A 9 7.65 -0.58 23.49
CA SER A 9 8.55 0.40 24.08
C SER A 9 9.60 0.83 23.05
N ASP A 10 10.16 2.02 23.24
CA ASP A 10 11.22 2.55 22.36
C ASP A 10 12.38 1.54 22.21
N LYS A 11 12.66 0.76 23.26
CA LYS A 11 13.65 -0.33 23.29
C LYS A 11 13.27 -1.53 22.42
N GLU A 12 12.00 -1.94 22.43
CA GLU A 12 11.51 -3.00 21.55
C GLU A 12 11.51 -2.56 20.09
N TYR A 13 11.26 -1.26 19.84
CA TYR A 13 11.41 -0.65 18.53
C TYR A 13 12.89 -0.58 18.08
N GLU A 14 13.80 -0.28 19.01
CA GLU A 14 15.25 -0.32 18.80
C GLU A 14 15.73 -1.73 18.43
N ILE A 15 15.29 -2.75 19.19
CA ILE A 15 15.56 -4.16 18.90
C ILE A 15 15.00 -4.56 17.52
N LEU A 16 13.82 -4.05 17.14
CA LEU A 16 13.25 -4.27 15.81
C LEU A 16 14.09 -3.64 14.70
N THR A 17 14.69 -2.47 14.93
CA THR A 17 15.62 -1.84 13.99
C THR A 17 16.98 -2.54 13.95
N GLU A 18 17.41 -3.15 15.06
CA GLU A 18 18.66 -3.91 15.18
C GLU A 18 18.57 -5.34 14.65
N LEU A 19 17.37 -5.88 14.38
CA LEU A 19 17.22 -7.17 13.68
C LEU A 19 17.87 -7.20 12.28
N LYS A 20 18.19 -6.03 11.72
CA LYS A 20 19.03 -5.89 10.52
C LYS A 20 20.49 -6.33 10.73
N ASN A 21 20.97 -6.34 11.98
CA ASN A 21 22.37 -6.56 12.36
C ASN A 21 22.63 -7.88 13.09
N VAL A 22 21.65 -8.79 13.16
CA VAL A 22 21.90 -10.14 13.69
C VAL A 22 22.65 -10.95 12.64
N ASP A 23 23.98 -10.80 12.62
CA ASP A 23 24.88 -11.55 11.76
C ASP A 23 25.01 -13.01 12.22
N GLY A 24 25.04 -13.93 11.26
CA GLY A 24 25.19 -15.38 11.48
C GLY A 24 23.94 -16.21 11.18
N VAL A 25 24.10 -17.54 11.21
CA VAL A 25 23.07 -18.55 10.83
C VAL A 25 21.79 -18.44 11.66
N ASP A 26 21.87 -17.89 12.87
CA ASP A 26 20.72 -17.76 13.78
C ASP A 26 19.92 -16.46 13.59
N GLY A 27 20.48 -15.45 12.91
CA GLY A 27 19.76 -14.21 12.58
C GLY A 27 18.62 -14.42 11.59
N GLU A 28 18.85 -15.22 10.54
CA GLU A 28 17.79 -15.59 9.58
C GLU A 28 16.72 -16.49 10.21
N LYS A 29 17.09 -17.36 11.14
CA LYS A 29 16.12 -18.15 11.92
C LYS A 29 15.26 -17.25 12.80
N LEU A 30 15.86 -16.28 13.50
CA LEU A 30 15.12 -15.36 14.37
C LEU A 30 14.18 -14.45 13.56
N ARG A 31 14.63 -13.95 12.40
CA ARG A 31 13.77 -13.23 11.44
C ARG A 31 12.62 -14.09 10.94
N SER A 32 12.89 -15.35 10.61
CA SER A 32 11.85 -16.29 10.14
C SER A 32 10.82 -16.59 11.24
N LEU A 33 11.26 -16.79 12.48
CA LEU A 33 10.38 -16.97 13.64
C LEU A 33 9.53 -15.71 13.90
N PHE A 34 10.13 -14.53 13.79
CA PHE A 34 9.41 -13.27 13.96
C PHE A 34 8.37 -13.05 12.85
N ARG A 35 8.74 -13.27 11.58
CA ARG A 35 7.80 -13.24 10.44
C ARG A 35 6.63 -14.20 10.68
N TYR A 36 6.92 -15.41 11.14
CA TYR A 36 5.91 -16.42 11.46
C TYR A 36 4.98 -15.98 12.59
N TYR A 37 5.54 -15.41 13.67
CA TYR A 37 4.76 -14.85 14.79
C TYR A 37 3.81 -13.74 14.32
N LEU A 38 4.29 -12.77 13.54
CA LEU A 38 3.45 -11.70 12.99
C LEU A 38 2.38 -12.23 12.02
N TYR A 39 2.70 -13.24 11.21
CA TYR A 39 1.79 -13.83 10.24
C TYR A 39 0.65 -14.62 10.89
N THR A 40 0.96 -15.38 11.95
CA THR A 40 0.02 -16.30 12.61
C THR A 40 -1.00 -15.59 13.51
N ILE A 41 -0.70 -14.39 14.00
CA ILE A 41 -1.60 -13.62 14.87
C ILE A 41 -2.37 -12.59 14.03
N PRO A 42 -3.71 -12.73 13.87
CA PRO A 42 -4.50 -11.83 13.02
C PRO A 42 -4.38 -10.35 13.40
N ALA A 43 -4.22 -10.05 14.69
CA ALA A 43 -4.06 -8.69 15.20
C ALA A 43 -2.75 -8.03 14.71
N LEU A 44 -1.69 -8.81 14.50
CA LEU A 44 -0.36 -8.34 14.10
C LEU A 44 -0.17 -8.28 12.58
N LYS A 45 -1.24 -8.54 11.82
CA LYS A 45 -1.18 -8.59 10.36
C LYS A 45 -0.79 -7.26 9.72
N SER A 46 -1.07 -6.12 10.36
CA SER A 46 -0.57 -4.80 9.88
C SER A 46 0.95 -4.74 10.00
N SER A 47 1.48 -5.09 11.17
CA SER A 47 2.92 -5.14 11.45
C SER A 47 3.67 -6.11 10.52
N TYR A 48 3.06 -7.26 10.19
CA TYR A 48 3.59 -8.18 9.16
C TYR A 48 3.79 -7.47 7.81
N TYR A 49 2.78 -6.73 7.35
CA TYR A 49 2.89 -5.99 6.09
C TYR A 49 3.84 -4.79 6.19
N ALA A 50 3.94 -4.13 7.34
CA ALA A 50 4.92 -3.08 7.55
C ALA A 50 6.36 -3.62 7.46
N LEU A 51 6.63 -4.77 8.08
CA LEU A 51 7.91 -5.47 7.95
C LEU A 51 8.22 -5.79 6.49
N LYS A 52 7.26 -6.39 5.76
CA LYS A 52 7.41 -6.71 4.33
C LYS A 52 7.71 -5.47 3.47
N ARG A 53 7.09 -4.32 3.75
CA ARG A 53 7.44 -3.06 3.06
C ARG A 53 8.89 -2.67 3.27
N VAL A 54 9.38 -2.78 4.50
CA VAL A 54 10.75 -2.40 4.84
C VAL A 54 11.76 -3.34 4.17
N GLU A 55 11.47 -4.64 4.17
CA GLU A 55 12.30 -5.66 3.50
C GLU A 55 12.38 -5.43 1.99
N ASN A 56 11.24 -5.14 1.35
CA ASN A 56 11.14 -5.00 -0.11
C ASN A 56 11.23 -3.54 -0.58
N LYS A 57 11.61 -2.60 0.29
CA LYS A 57 11.47 -1.16 0.04
C LYS A 57 12.10 -0.73 -1.29
N LYS A 58 13.35 -1.13 -1.53
CA LYS A 58 14.09 -0.76 -2.74
C LYS A 58 13.40 -1.26 -4.01
N GLU A 59 12.95 -2.51 -3.99
CA GLU A 59 12.29 -3.11 -5.14
C GLU A 59 10.93 -2.46 -5.42
N ILE A 60 10.18 -2.12 -4.38
CA ILE A 60 8.92 -1.38 -4.53
C ILE A 60 9.18 0.02 -5.10
N GLU A 61 10.21 0.72 -4.60
CA GLU A 61 10.59 2.05 -5.08
C GLU A 61 11.03 2.04 -6.55
N GLU A 62 11.80 1.03 -6.98
CA GLU A 62 12.19 0.84 -8.37
C GLU A 62 10.96 0.67 -9.29
N ILE A 63 10.05 -0.24 -8.95
CA ILE A 63 8.82 -0.47 -9.73
C ILE A 63 7.94 0.79 -9.73
N LEU A 64 7.90 1.52 -8.62
CA LEU A 64 7.14 2.76 -8.53
C LEU A 64 7.68 3.86 -9.45
N GLU A 65 9.00 3.97 -9.61
CA GLU A 65 9.58 4.90 -10.58
C GLU A 65 9.25 4.49 -12.02
N ASP A 66 9.23 3.19 -12.33
CA ASP A 66 8.79 2.70 -13.64
C ASP A 66 7.31 3.02 -13.90
N VAL A 67 6.45 2.88 -12.89
CA VAL A 67 5.05 3.29 -12.96
C VAL A 67 4.96 4.80 -13.24
N LYS A 68 5.66 5.64 -12.47
CA LYS A 68 5.67 7.10 -12.70
C LYS A 68 6.16 7.48 -14.09
N ALA A 69 7.18 6.78 -14.60
CA ALA A 69 7.70 7.00 -15.94
C ALA A 69 6.64 6.75 -17.01
N ALA A 70 5.79 5.73 -16.82
CA ALA A 70 4.69 5.44 -17.76
C ALA A 70 3.64 6.56 -17.81
N TYR A 71 3.37 7.24 -16.69
CA TYR A 71 2.43 8.39 -16.64
C TYR A 71 3.06 9.72 -17.03
N LYS A 72 4.36 9.78 -17.33
CA LYS A 72 5.05 11.05 -17.63
C LYS A 72 4.47 11.77 -18.86
N ASN A 73 3.99 11.01 -19.83
CA ASN A 73 3.52 11.53 -21.13
C ASN A 73 2.02 11.26 -21.39
N THR A 74 1.31 10.62 -20.47
CA THR A 74 -0.10 10.28 -20.62
C THR A 74 -0.76 10.12 -19.25
N GLU A 75 -2.01 10.58 -19.15
CA GLU A 75 -2.84 10.38 -17.94
C GLU A 75 -3.43 8.96 -17.88
N TYR A 76 -3.53 8.27 -19.02
CA TYR A 76 -4.18 6.96 -19.15
C TYR A 76 -3.31 5.97 -19.95
N PRO A 77 -2.18 5.53 -19.41
CA PRO A 77 -1.23 4.67 -20.12
C PRO A 77 -1.80 3.28 -20.47
N VAL A 78 -2.82 2.83 -19.74
CA VAL A 78 -3.48 1.53 -19.98
C VAL A 78 -4.39 1.56 -21.21
N GLU A 79 -4.95 2.72 -21.59
CA GLU A 79 -5.85 2.83 -22.75
C GLU A 79 -5.12 2.55 -24.08
N GLY A 80 -3.82 2.79 -24.14
CA GLY A 80 -2.99 2.51 -25.31
C GLY A 80 -2.59 1.04 -25.47
N TRP A 81 -3.00 0.15 -24.56
CA TRP A 81 -2.62 -1.26 -24.63
C TRP A 81 -3.52 -2.04 -25.58
N GLY A 82 -2.91 -2.94 -26.37
CA GLY A 82 -3.67 -3.86 -27.20
C GLY A 82 -4.52 -4.82 -26.35
N GLU A 83 -5.71 -5.18 -26.85
CA GLU A 83 -6.66 -6.06 -26.14
C GLU A 83 -6.03 -7.38 -25.71
N GLU A 84 -5.14 -7.96 -26.53
CA GLU A 84 -4.44 -9.21 -26.21
C GLU A 84 -3.55 -9.07 -24.97
N LYS A 85 -2.80 -7.96 -24.86
CA LYS A 85 -1.94 -7.69 -23.69
C LYS A 85 -2.79 -7.59 -22.43
N THR A 86 -3.84 -6.79 -22.48
CA THR A 86 -4.73 -6.56 -21.34
C THR A 86 -5.42 -7.85 -20.91
N LYS A 87 -5.91 -8.65 -21.87
CA LYS A 87 -6.56 -9.94 -21.59
C LYS A 87 -5.62 -10.94 -20.92
N LYS A 88 -4.39 -11.11 -21.44
CA LYS A 88 -3.38 -12.00 -20.85
C LYS A 88 -3.08 -11.61 -19.40
N LEU A 89 -2.89 -10.31 -19.15
CA LEU A 89 -2.62 -9.82 -17.80
C LEU A 89 -3.81 -10.04 -16.86
N ILE A 90 -5.05 -9.83 -17.32
CA ILE A 90 -6.25 -10.12 -16.53
C ILE A 90 -6.33 -11.61 -16.17
N ASP A 91 -6.12 -12.50 -17.14
CA ASP A 91 -6.18 -13.95 -16.90
C ASP A 91 -5.12 -14.39 -15.87
N GLU A 92 -3.88 -13.89 -15.97
CA GLU A 92 -2.83 -14.13 -14.96
C GLU A 92 -3.24 -13.62 -13.56
N LEU A 93 -3.82 -12.42 -13.47
CA LEU A 93 -4.28 -11.85 -12.21
C LEU A 93 -5.47 -12.59 -11.60
N VAL A 94 -6.29 -13.25 -12.42
CA VAL A 94 -7.35 -14.15 -11.96
C VAL A 94 -6.74 -15.43 -11.36
N GLU A 95 -5.74 -16.02 -12.02
CA GLU A 95 -5.03 -17.21 -11.51
C GLU A 95 -4.34 -16.92 -10.17
N LEU A 96 -3.75 -15.74 -10.02
CA LEU A 96 -3.13 -15.27 -8.78
C LEU A 96 -4.14 -14.85 -7.71
N ASN A 97 -5.45 -14.99 -7.94
CA ASN A 97 -6.51 -14.60 -7.01
C ASN A 97 -6.50 -13.09 -6.65
N VAL A 98 -5.89 -12.26 -7.49
CA VAL A 98 -5.93 -10.80 -7.38
C VAL A 98 -7.27 -10.28 -7.92
N LEU A 99 -7.68 -10.78 -9.08
CA LEU A 99 -8.98 -10.51 -9.70
C LEU A 99 -9.92 -11.72 -9.56
N THR A 100 -11.20 -11.48 -9.78
CA THR A 100 -12.23 -12.50 -10.00
C THR A 100 -13.07 -12.09 -11.21
N LYS A 101 -13.47 -13.07 -12.02
CA LYS A 101 -14.43 -12.83 -13.11
C LYS A 101 -15.80 -12.55 -12.47
N ALA A 102 -16.37 -11.39 -12.78
CA ALA A 102 -17.73 -11.01 -12.38
C ALA A 102 -18.75 -11.50 -13.42
N ASP A 103 -18.36 -11.47 -14.69
CA ASP A 103 -19.06 -12.07 -15.83
C ASP A 103 -18.02 -12.47 -16.91
N GLU A 104 -18.48 -12.86 -18.10
CA GLU A 104 -17.60 -13.27 -19.23
C GLU A 104 -16.66 -12.16 -19.73
N THR A 105 -17.02 -10.89 -19.48
CA THR A 105 -16.35 -9.71 -20.02
C THR A 105 -15.67 -8.85 -18.94
N ARG A 106 -16.08 -8.98 -17.67
CA ARG A 106 -15.66 -8.10 -16.58
C ARG A 106 -14.95 -8.88 -15.51
N SER A 107 -13.80 -8.35 -15.11
CA SER A 107 -13.08 -8.77 -13.92
C SER A 107 -13.09 -7.65 -12.89
N ILE A 108 -13.06 -8.01 -11.60
CA ILE A 108 -12.97 -7.06 -10.48
C ILE A 108 -11.96 -7.56 -9.44
N PRO A 109 -11.33 -6.66 -8.65
CA PRO A 109 -10.46 -7.06 -7.55
C PRO A 109 -11.19 -7.95 -6.56
N LYS A 110 -10.57 -9.09 -6.22
CA LYS A 110 -11.10 -10.04 -5.25
C LYS A 110 -11.26 -9.35 -3.89
N GLY A 111 -12.30 -9.70 -3.15
CA GLY A 111 -12.63 -9.06 -1.87
C GLY A 111 -11.47 -9.02 -0.88
N LYS A 112 -10.68 -10.11 -0.81
CA LYS A 112 -9.47 -10.19 0.02
C LYS A 112 -8.39 -9.20 -0.42
N PHE A 113 -8.07 -9.15 -1.72
CA PHE A 113 -7.09 -8.21 -2.28
C PHE A 113 -7.51 -6.76 -2.00
N ARG A 114 -8.76 -6.41 -2.35
CA ARG A 114 -9.32 -5.08 -2.12
C ARG A 114 -9.34 -4.68 -0.64
N GLY A 115 -9.67 -5.61 0.25
CA GLY A 115 -9.68 -5.37 1.70
C GLY A 115 -8.28 -5.08 2.25
N LEU A 116 -7.28 -5.86 1.82
CA LEU A 116 -5.88 -5.63 2.17
C LEU A 116 -5.37 -4.30 1.61
N PHE A 117 -5.71 -3.98 0.36
CA PHE A 117 -5.34 -2.72 -0.27
C PHE A 117 -5.78 -1.50 0.55
N LYS A 118 -7.06 -1.44 0.96
CA LYS A 118 -7.57 -0.33 1.77
C LYS A 118 -6.80 -0.15 3.07
N LYS A 119 -6.46 -1.27 3.72
CA LYS A 119 -5.68 -1.28 4.96
C LYS A 119 -4.26 -0.75 4.71
N LEU A 120 -3.59 -1.25 3.67
CA LEU A 120 -2.23 -0.82 3.35
C LEU A 120 -2.15 0.63 2.91
N LEU A 121 -3.09 1.08 2.08
CA LEU A 121 -3.21 2.49 1.69
C LEU A 121 -3.31 3.38 2.93
N HIS A 122 -4.19 3.02 3.87
CA HIS A 122 -4.33 3.75 5.12
C HIS A 122 -3.02 3.73 5.93
N ASP A 123 -2.45 2.56 6.18
CA ASP A 123 -1.23 2.39 6.97
C ASP A 123 -0.09 3.23 6.37
N ILE A 124 0.20 3.06 5.08
CA ILE A 124 1.27 3.79 4.35
C ILE A 124 1.05 5.30 4.41
N ALA A 125 -0.16 5.78 4.07
CA ALA A 125 -0.42 7.20 4.04
C ALA A 125 -0.43 7.84 5.45
N THR A 126 -0.66 7.07 6.51
CA THR A 126 -0.60 7.56 7.90
C THR A 126 0.81 7.54 8.49
N GLU A 127 1.59 6.52 8.17
CA GLU A 127 3.01 6.40 8.54
C GLU A 127 3.86 7.46 7.82
N ASN A 128 3.54 7.77 6.56
CA ASN A 128 4.25 8.75 5.76
C ASN A 128 3.35 9.94 5.38
N LYS A 129 3.30 10.93 6.26
CA LYS A 129 2.41 12.11 6.12
C LYS A 129 2.77 13.02 4.94
N ASP A 130 4.00 12.91 4.43
CA ASP A 130 4.50 13.69 3.30
C ASP A 130 4.28 12.99 1.96
N MET A 131 3.93 11.70 1.99
CA MET A 131 3.57 10.94 0.79
C MET A 131 2.15 11.32 0.32
N ASP A 132 2.04 11.65 -0.95
CA ASP A 132 0.76 11.84 -1.64
C ASP A 132 -0.04 10.52 -1.67
N GLU A 133 -1.36 10.60 -1.44
CA GLU A 133 -2.21 9.42 -1.32
C GLU A 133 -2.26 8.59 -2.61
N TYR A 134 -2.12 9.20 -3.78
CA TYR A 134 -2.06 8.47 -5.04
C TYR A 134 -0.79 7.61 -5.11
N VAL A 135 0.35 8.17 -4.69
CA VAL A 135 1.62 7.44 -4.56
C VAL A 135 1.49 6.30 -3.55
N ALA A 136 0.85 6.54 -2.41
CA ALA A 136 0.56 5.50 -1.42
C ALA A 136 -0.33 4.38 -1.99
N GLY A 137 -1.26 4.72 -2.88
CA GLY A 137 -2.09 3.77 -3.63
C GLY A 137 -1.25 2.82 -4.49
N TYR A 138 -0.38 3.37 -5.35
CA TYR A 138 0.52 2.55 -6.16
C TYR A 138 1.44 1.68 -5.30
N PHE A 139 2.01 2.25 -4.24
CA PHE A 139 2.88 1.53 -3.31
C PHE A 139 2.16 0.31 -2.68
N ALA A 140 0.91 0.48 -2.27
CA ALA A 140 0.09 -0.59 -1.71
C ALA A 140 -0.22 -1.69 -2.74
N ILE A 141 -0.48 -1.33 -4.00
CA ILE A 141 -0.76 -2.32 -5.06
C ILE A 141 0.50 -3.13 -5.38
N ILE A 142 1.65 -2.48 -5.57
CA ILE A 142 2.94 -3.15 -5.82
C ILE A 142 3.24 -4.15 -4.70
N GLN A 143 3.15 -3.70 -3.44
CA GLN A 143 3.36 -4.57 -2.29
C GLN A 143 2.46 -5.82 -2.32
N LEU A 144 1.17 -5.65 -2.65
CA LEU A 144 0.24 -6.78 -2.69
C LEU A 144 0.49 -7.71 -3.87
N LEU A 145 0.87 -7.18 -5.03
CA LEU A 145 1.20 -8.00 -6.19
C LEU A 145 2.44 -8.86 -5.93
N MET A 146 3.45 -8.32 -5.24
CA MET A 146 4.60 -9.12 -4.79
C MET A 146 4.18 -10.26 -3.85
N GLU A 147 3.25 -10.00 -2.92
CA GLU A 147 2.76 -11.00 -1.96
C GLU A 147 1.88 -12.08 -2.63
N PHE A 148 0.96 -11.69 -3.51
CA PHE A 148 0.06 -12.61 -4.20
C PHE A 148 0.74 -13.36 -5.35
N GLY A 149 1.73 -12.73 -6.00
CA GLY A 149 2.52 -13.33 -7.05
C GLY A 149 3.53 -14.37 -6.53
N VAL A 150 3.96 -14.30 -5.27
CA VAL A 150 4.95 -15.25 -4.68
C VAL A 150 6.18 -15.43 -5.59
N GLY A 151 6.63 -14.35 -6.22
CA GLY A 151 7.77 -14.34 -7.15
C GLY A 151 7.50 -14.86 -8.56
N THR A 152 6.26 -15.20 -8.93
CA THR A 152 5.90 -15.61 -10.31
C THR A 152 5.72 -14.43 -11.26
N LEU A 153 5.48 -13.24 -10.71
CA LEU A 153 5.40 -12.00 -11.48
C LEU A 153 6.78 -11.33 -11.50
N ASP A 154 7.29 -11.08 -12.70
CA ASP A 154 8.46 -10.22 -12.88
C ASP A 154 8.10 -8.74 -12.63
N LYS A 155 9.12 -7.89 -12.56
CA LYS A 155 8.96 -6.45 -12.28
C LYS A 155 8.07 -5.75 -13.31
N GLU A 156 8.16 -6.16 -14.58
CA GLU A 156 7.38 -5.55 -15.66
C GLU A 156 5.89 -5.87 -15.50
N LYS A 157 5.57 -7.13 -15.19
CA LYS A 157 4.20 -7.56 -14.91
C LYS A 157 3.65 -6.90 -13.66
N ILE A 158 4.46 -6.72 -12.61
CA ILE A 158 4.02 -6.02 -11.40
C ILE A 158 3.73 -4.54 -11.73
N ARG A 159 4.59 -3.87 -12.51
CA ARG A 159 4.36 -2.51 -13.01
C ARG A 159 3.03 -2.44 -13.78
N ASP A 160 2.85 -3.28 -14.79
CA ASP A 160 1.66 -3.25 -15.65
C ASP A 160 0.39 -3.59 -14.87
N ALA A 161 0.43 -4.62 -14.03
CA ALA A 161 -0.69 -4.97 -13.16
C ALA A 161 -1.02 -3.82 -12.19
N THR A 162 0.00 -3.12 -11.68
CA THR A 162 -0.21 -1.96 -10.79
C THR A 162 -1.02 -0.87 -11.48
N MET A 163 -0.65 -0.52 -12.71
CA MET A 163 -1.34 0.49 -13.50
C MET A 163 -2.77 0.06 -13.84
N LEU A 164 -2.93 -1.17 -14.36
CA LEU A 164 -4.23 -1.73 -14.71
C LEU A 164 -5.19 -1.76 -13.51
N ILE A 165 -4.71 -2.25 -12.36
CA ILE A 165 -5.53 -2.38 -11.15
C ILE A 165 -5.91 -1.02 -10.58
N ASN A 166 -4.97 -0.07 -10.59
CA ASN A 166 -5.22 1.28 -10.12
C ASN A 166 -6.30 1.96 -10.97
N ASP A 167 -6.07 2.05 -12.27
CA ASP A 167 -6.91 2.83 -13.19
C ASP A 167 -8.28 2.18 -13.36
N GLY A 168 -8.34 0.84 -13.39
CA GLY A 168 -9.59 0.12 -13.57
C GLY A 168 -10.50 0.13 -12.33
N TRP A 169 -9.95 0.10 -11.12
CA TRP A 169 -10.78 -0.18 -9.93
C TRP A 169 -10.39 0.54 -8.64
N LEU A 170 -9.10 0.75 -8.37
CA LEU A 170 -8.64 1.13 -7.02
C LEU A 170 -8.35 2.62 -6.85
N PHE A 171 -8.24 3.39 -7.94
CA PHE A 171 -7.97 4.83 -7.92
C PHE A 171 -8.95 5.64 -7.04
N VAL A 172 -10.20 5.18 -6.92
CA VAL A 172 -11.23 5.85 -6.10
C VAL A 172 -10.83 5.97 -4.62
N TYR A 173 -10.07 5.03 -4.08
CA TYR A 173 -9.75 5.04 -2.64
C TYR A 173 -8.70 6.08 -2.25
N PRO A 174 -7.53 6.17 -2.94
CA PRO A 174 -6.61 7.28 -2.77
C PRO A 174 -7.26 8.65 -2.93
N LYS A 175 -8.11 8.80 -3.95
CA LYS A 175 -8.84 10.05 -4.22
C LYS A 175 -9.68 10.48 -3.02
N VAL A 176 -10.57 9.60 -2.54
CA VAL A 176 -11.43 9.87 -1.39
C VAL A 176 -10.61 10.16 -0.13
N MET A 177 -9.47 9.47 0.05
CA MET A 177 -8.59 9.70 1.19
C MET A 177 -7.93 11.09 1.14
N LYS A 178 -7.46 11.51 -0.04
CA LYS A 178 -6.89 12.84 -0.27
C LYS A 178 -7.92 13.94 0.01
N GLU A 179 -9.11 13.82 -0.58
CA GLU A 179 -10.23 14.74 -0.36
C GLU A 179 -10.57 14.87 1.14
N ALA A 180 -10.62 13.74 1.86
CA ALA A 180 -10.87 13.74 3.30
C ALA A 180 -9.75 14.41 4.11
N ARG A 181 -8.48 14.26 3.71
CA ARG A 181 -7.33 14.89 4.35
C ARG A 181 -7.31 16.40 4.11
N GLU A 182 -7.57 16.82 2.88
CA GLU A 182 -7.69 18.23 2.49
C GLU A 182 -8.83 18.91 3.24
N PHE A 183 -10.01 18.26 3.31
CA PHE A 183 -11.13 18.78 4.09
C PHE A 183 -10.77 18.97 5.58
N LYS A 184 -10.08 18.00 6.20
CA LYS A 184 -9.60 18.13 7.59
C LYS A 184 -8.62 19.28 7.75
N ARG A 185 -7.69 19.48 6.80
CA ARG A 185 -6.73 20.59 6.81
C ARG A 185 -7.46 21.94 6.74
N THR A 186 -8.38 22.09 5.80
CA THR A 186 -9.17 23.33 5.61
C THR A 186 -10.07 23.62 6.82
N LYS A 187 -10.73 22.61 7.39
CA LYS A 187 -11.53 22.77 8.62
C LYS A 187 -10.68 23.19 9.81
N LYS A 188 -9.49 22.62 9.98
CA LYS A 188 -8.56 23.02 11.05
C LYS A 188 -8.08 24.46 10.85
N LEU A 189 -7.80 24.85 9.62
CA LEU A 189 -7.37 26.21 9.28
C LEU A 189 -8.47 27.24 9.58
N SER A 190 -9.71 26.97 9.18
CA SER A 190 -10.85 27.86 9.42
C SER A 190 -11.18 27.99 10.91
N MET A 191 -11.02 26.92 11.69
CA MET A 191 -11.14 27.00 13.15
C MET A 191 -10.06 27.86 13.79
N LYS A 192 -8.80 27.76 13.32
CA LYS A 192 -7.69 28.59 13.80
C LYS A 192 -7.91 30.08 13.49
N LEU A 193 -8.34 30.40 12.27
CA LEU A 193 -8.65 31.78 11.86
C LEU A 193 -9.76 32.38 12.74
N LYS A 194 -10.84 31.63 12.97
CA LYS A 194 -11.92 32.06 13.88
C LYS A 194 -11.49 32.28 15.33
N HIS A 195 -10.45 31.58 15.81
CA HIS A 195 -9.90 31.81 17.15
C HIS A 195 -8.99 33.04 17.17
N ALA A 196 -8.16 33.23 16.13
CA ALA A 196 -7.31 34.42 16.00
C ALA A 196 -8.15 35.71 15.89
N ASP A 197 -9.26 35.68 15.13
CA ASP A 197 -10.15 36.84 15.01
C ASP A 197 -10.83 37.19 16.34
N LYS A 198 -11.12 36.20 17.19
CA LYS A 198 -11.65 36.44 18.55
C LYS A 198 -10.62 37.08 19.48
N GLU A 199 -9.37 36.62 19.45
CA GLU A 199 -8.29 37.19 20.26
C GLU A 199 -7.92 38.62 19.86
N ILE A 200 -8.15 39.02 18.60
CA ILE A 200 -7.95 40.40 18.12
C ILE A 200 -9.09 41.33 18.56
N ILE A 201 -10.33 40.83 18.64
CA ILE A 201 -11.50 41.62 19.09
C ILE A 201 -11.51 41.83 20.62
N GLU A 202 -10.88 40.94 21.38
CA GLU A 202 -10.80 40.99 22.85
C GLU A 202 -9.59 41.78 23.39
N ARG A 203 -8.81 42.44 22.52
CA ARG A 203 -7.71 43.36 22.89
C ARG A 203 -8.05 44.80 22.52
#